data_AF-A0A8C6C506-F1
#
_entry.id   AF-A0A8C6C506-F1
#
_cell.length_a   1.000
_cell.length_b   1.000
_cell.length_c   1.000
_cell.angle_alpha   90.00
_cell.angle_beta   90.00
_cell.angle_gamma   90.00
#
_symmetry.space_group_name_H-M   'P 1'
#
loop_
_entity.id
_entity.type
_entity.pdbx_description
1 polymer ?
#
loop_
_entity_poly.entity_id
_entity_poly.type
_entity_poly.pdbx_seq_one_letter_code
_entity_poly.pdbx_strand_id
1 'polypeptide(L)'
;MDEDAKKILQKYPRINKESLLPVAKNVSFSGENTEAWYPPGYGNIYASFYNSGLLYTFIGEGKGYIFESNIDNLGTTVDLYILNHLTNPPNGKPCQFVMEVTNKTHADVKGETLTQYEGKLRLMEIAQVPKAYADECKSVSKFKIFNTNNLWISLTAVKRLQEQNAIDMEIIVNPKTLDGGLNVIQLETAVGAAIKSFENSLGINVPRSRFLPVNTTSDLLLQYTCKKKSKVFTKISPSIVLFPLNFILFTFYTAASY
;
A
#
# COMPACT_ATOMS: atom_id res chain seq x y z
N MET A 1 -1.81 11.00 17.24
CA MET A 1 -1.45 10.89 15.82
C MET A 1 -0.34 11.90 15.61
N ASP A 2 0.83 11.42 15.19
CA ASP A 2 2.03 12.25 15.05
C ASP A 2 1.79 13.40 14.06
N GLU A 3 2.33 14.59 14.34
CA GLU A 3 2.07 15.79 13.54
C GLU A 3 2.60 15.63 12.11
N ASP A 4 3.68 14.85 11.96
CA ASP A 4 4.28 14.50 10.68
C ASP A 4 3.47 13.49 9.86
N ALA A 5 2.73 12.58 10.52
CA ALA A 5 1.83 11.65 9.81
C ALA A 5 0.62 12.38 9.21
N LYS A 6 0.15 13.47 9.84
CA LYS A 6 -0.93 14.30 9.30
C LYS A 6 -0.53 15.08 8.04
N LYS A 7 0.76 15.43 7.89
CA LYS A 7 1.27 16.16 6.72
C LYS A 7 1.21 15.34 5.42
N ILE A 8 1.07 14.01 5.52
CA ILE A 8 1.19 13.10 4.37
C ILE A 8 -0.18 12.75 3.76
N LEU A 9 -1.30 12.91 4.47
CA LEU A 9 -2.62 12.57 3.92
C LEU A 9 -3.30 13.76 3.24
N GLN A 10 -3.27 13.79 1.91
CA GLN A 10 -4.14 14.66 1.11
C GLN A 10 -5.58 14.14 1.08
N LYS A 11 -6.54 15.04 0.83
CA LYS A 11 -7.96 14.71 0.65
C LYS A 11 -8.46 15.29 -0.66
N TYR A 12 -9.12 14.47 -1.46
CA TYR A 12 -9.68 14.86 -2.77
C TYR A 12 -11.21 14.91 -2.71
N PRO A 13 -11.86 15.74 -3.55
CA PRO A 13 -13.30 15.84 -3.56
C PRO A 13 -13.90 14.62 -4.25
N ARG A 14 -14.93 14.02 -3.66
CA ARG A 14 -15.75 12.98 -4.31
C ARG A 14 -16.41 13.56 -5.55
N ILE A 15 -16.56 12.73 -6.58
CA ILE A 15 -17.13 13.12 -7.87
C ILE A 15 -18.54 12.56 -7.97
N ASN A 16 -19.54 13.35 -8.35
CA ASN A 16 -20.88 12.82 -8.60
C ASN A 16 -20.87 11.92 -9.84
N LYS A 17 -21.52 10.75 -9.74
CA LYS A 17 -21.44 9.72 -10.78
C LYS A 17 -22.07 10.15 -12.11
N GLU A 18 -23.15 10.94 -12.05
CA GLU A 18 -23.91 11.35 -13.23
C GLU A 18 -23.32 12.61 -13.89
N SER A 19 -22.98 13.63 -13.10
CA SER A 19 -22.48 14.91 -13.62
C SER A 19 -20.97 14.93 -13.85
N LEU A 20 -20.22 14.02 -13.23
CA LEU A 20 -18.76 14.01 -13.20
C LEU A 20 -18.13 15.28 -12.61
N LEU A 21 -18.90 16.04 -11.82
CA LEU A 21 -18.44 17.24 -11.12
C LEU A 21 -18.16 16.94 -9.63
N PRO A 22 -17.27 17.70 -8.98
CA PRO A 22 -17.00 17.54 -7.55
C PRO A 22 -18.27 17.81 -6.72
N VAL A 23 -18.53 16.95 -5.74
CA VAL A 23 -19.63 17.10 -4.79
C VAL A 23 -19.34 18.22 -3.79
N ALA A 24 -18.06 18.45 -3.48
CA ALA A 24 -17.62 19.48 -2.55
C ALA A 24 -17.97 20.89 -3.07
N LYS A 25 -18.77 21.63 -2.31
CA LYS A 25 -19.17 23.01 -2.66
C LYS A 25 -18.15 24.05 -2.20
N ASN A 26 -17.32 23.71 -1.22
CA ASN A 26 -16.27 24.57 -0.69
C ASN A 26 -15.13 23.71 -0.09
N VAL A 27 -14.01 24.36 0.26
CA VAL A 27 -12.79 23.72 0.79
C VAL A 27 -12.84 23.55 2.33
N SER A 28 -14.02 23.61 2.96
CA SER A 28 -14.13 23.31 4.39
C SER A 28 -14.10 21.80 4.65
N PHE A 29 -13.40 21.37 5.69
CA PHE A 29 -13.34 19.95 6.09
C PHE A 29 -14.20 19.64 7.31
N SER A 30 -15.12 20.54 7.68
CA SER A 30 -15.95 20.46 8.89
C SER A 30 -17.44 20.28 8.55
N GLY A 31 -18.18 19.65 9.49
CA GLY A 31 -19.63 19.44 9.38
C GLY A 31 -20.03 18.48 8.25
N GLU A 32 -21.15 18.76 7.60
CA GLU A 32 -21.68 17.96 6.48
C GLU A 32 -20.71 17.88 5.29
N ASN A 33 -19.77 18.83 5.15
CA ASN A 33 -18.82 18.82 4.04
C ASN A 33 -17.72 17.76 4.21
N THR A 34 -17.54 17.15 5.39
CA THR A 34 -16.55 16.08 5.59
C THR A 34 -16.86 14.86 4.70
N GLU A 35 -18.15 14.61 4.40
CA GLU A 35 -18.60 13.55 3.48
C GLU A 35 -18.41 13.90 2.01
N ALA A 36 -17.99 15.12 1.67
CA ALA A 36 -17.64 15.47 0.29
C ALA A 36 -16.19 15.08 -0.05
N TRP A 37 -15.34 14.78 0.94
CA TRP A 37 -13.91 14.55 0.76
C TRP A 37 -13.47 13.13 1.16
N TYR A 38 -12.52 12.57 0.43
CA TYR A 38 -11.97 11.23 0.68
C TYR A 38 -10.44 11.21 0.50
N PRO A 39 -9.72 10.29 1.17
CA PRO A 39 -8.30 10.09 0.89
C PRO A 39 -8.12 9.39 -0.47
N PRO A 40 -7.18 9.81 -1.34
CA PRO A 40 -7.03 9.30 -2.71
C PRO A 40 -6.31 7.93 -2.81
N GLY A 41 -6.46 7.07 -1.79
CA GLY A 41 -5.73 5.82 -1.66
C GLY A 41 -4.25 5.99 -1.25
N TYR A 42 -3.55 4.87 -1.12
CA TYR A 42 -2.20 4.81 -0.57
C TYR A 42 -1.10 5.18 -1.57
N GLY A 43 -1.37 5.16 -2.87
CA GLY A 43 -0.41 5.57 -3.91
C GLY A 43 0.02 7.05 -3.79
N ASN A 44 -0.81 7.89 -3.17
CA ASN A 44 -0.49 9.29 -2.90
C ASN A 44 0.67 9.49 -1.89
N ILE A 45 1.17 8.42 -1.25
CA ILE A 45 2.33 8.47 -0.38
C ILE A 45 3.55 9.09 -1.07
N TYR A 46 3.82 8.79 -2.34
CA TYR A 46 5.01 9.27 -3.04
C TYR A 46 5.03 10.80 -3.16
N ALA A 47 3.93 11.37 -3.67
CA ALA A 47 3.78 12.81 -3.82
C ALA A 47 3.76 13.53 -2.47
N SER A 48 3.04 12.97 -1.49
CA SER A 48 2.89 13.62 -0.19
C SER A 48 4.16 13.56 0.65
N PHE A 49 4.89 12.44 0.57
CA PHE A 49 6.17 12.29 1.24
C PHE A 49 7.24 13.21 0.64
N TYR A 50 7.23 13.39 -0.68
CA TYR A 50 8.06 14.38 -1.37
C TYR A 50 7.69 15.82 -0.96
N ASN A 51 6.42 16.20 -1.05
CA ASN A 51 5.94 17.56 -0.78
C ASN A 51 6.07 17.98 0.70
N SER A 52 6.03 17.02 1.63
CA SER A 52 6.21 17.31 3.06
C SER A 52 7.65 17.68 3.44
N GLY A 53 8.62 17.49 2.54
CA GLY A 53 10.05 17.71 2.81
C GLY A 53 10.71 16.57 3.61
N LEU A 54 9.93 15.65 4.19
CA LEU A 54 10.44 14.53 4.99
C LEU A 54 11.36 13.62 4.17
N LEU A 55 11.04 13.39 2.89
CA LEU A 55 11.90 12.63 1.99
C LEU A 55 13.34 13.17 1.95
N TYR A 56 13.50 14.49 1.87
CA TYR A 56 14.81 15.14 1.85
C TYR A 56 15.52 15.02 3.20
N THR A 57 14.80 15.24 4.31
CA THR A 57 15.33 15.07 5.66
C THR A 57 15.90 13.68 5.86
N PHE A 58 15.13 12.66 5.50
CA PHE A 58 15.52 11.26 5.70
C PHE A 58 16.65 10.79 4.80
N ILE A 59 16.70 11.27 3.56
CA ILE A 59 17.87 11.04 2.69
C ILE A 59 19.10 11.74 3.31
N GLY A 60 18.95 12.96 3.83
CA GLY A 60 20.01 13.69 4.52
C GLY A 60 20.53 13.01 5.78
N GLU A 61 19.67 12.28 6.50
CA GLU A 61 20.02 11.43 7.64
C GLU A 61 20.68 10.09 7.25
N GLY A 62 20.87 9.83 5.96
CA GLY A 62 21.50 8.60 5.45
C GLY A 62 20.57 7.39 5.36
N LYS A 63 19.24 7.60 5.42
CA LYS A 63 18.27 6.51 5.22
C LYS A 63 18.22 6.13 3.73
N GLY A 64 18.25 4.83 3.45
CA GLY A 64 18.26 4.30 2.07
C GLY A 64 16.90 3.77 1.60
N TYR A 65 16.11 3.20 2.50
CA TYR A 65 14.84 2.53 2.17
C TYR A 65 13.70 2.95 3.10
N ILE A 66 12.48 2.91 2.58
CA ILE A 66 11.23 2.89 3.33
C ILE A 66 10.73 1.45 3.33
N PHE A 67 10.29 0.99 4.50
CA PHE A 67 9.46 -0.20 4.62
C PHE A 67 8.03 0.24 4.89
N GLU A 68 7.15 0.04 3.91
CA GLU A 68 5.72 0.35 3.97
C GLU A 68 4.93 -0.93 4.24
N SER A 69 3.95 -0.84 5.14
CA SER A 69 3.11 -1.98 5.49
C SER A 69 1.78 -1.54 6.07
N ASN A 70 0.80 -2.45 5.99
CA ASN A 70 -0.48 -2.27 6.62
C ASN A 70 -0.43 -2.54 8.13
N ILE A 71 -1.04 -1.68 8.91
CA ILE A 71 -1.12 -1.80 10.38
C ILE A 71 -2.04 -2.94 10.83
N ASP A 72 -3.01 -3.33 10.00
CA ASP A 72 -3.92 -4.44 10.25
C ASP A 72 -3.25 -5.80 10.00
N ASN A 73 -2.08 -5.80 9.36
CA ASN A 73 -1.27 -7.00 9.15
C ASN A 73 -0.37 -7.22 10.38
N LEU A 74 -0.88 -8.02 11.32
CA LEU A 74 -0.16 -8.37 12.55
C LEU A 74 1.02 -9.33 12.33
N GLY A 75 1.24 -9.77 11.09
CA GLY A 75 2.38 -10.57 10.68
C GLY A 75 3.58 -9.72 10.26
N THR A 76 3.37 -8.43 9.99
CA THR A 76 4.43 -7.57 9.48
C THR A 76 5.43 -7.20 10.56
N THR A 77 6.68 -7.57 10.31
CA THR A 77 7.83 -7.15 11.10
C THR A 77 8.97 -6.76 10.17
N VAL A 78 9.91 -5.94 10.64
CA VAL A 78 11.13 -5.65 9.89
C VAL A 78 11.97 -6.94 9.81
N ASP A 79 12.22 -7.42 8.59
CA ASP A 79 13.06 -8.59 8.34
C ASP A 79 14.48 -8.15 7.97
N LEU A 80 15.45 -8.49 8.82
CA LEU A 80 16.85 -8.11 8.64
C LEU A 80 17.53 -8.86 7.48
N TYR A 81 17.04 -10.05 7.09
CA TYR A 81 17.59 -10.78 5.94
C TYR A 81 17.18 -10.11 4.64
N ILE A 82 15.91 -9.68 4.54
CA ILE A 82 15.43 -8.90 3.40
C ILE A 82 16.19 -7.58 3.34
N LEU A 83 16.28 -6.85 4.45
CA LEU A 83 17.03 -5.60 4.50
C LEU A 83 18.50 -5.79 4.09
N ASN A 84 19.16 -6.84 4.59
CA ASN A 84 20.54 -7.16 4.21
C ASN A 84 20.67 -7.45 2.71
N HIS A 85 19.71 -8.15 2.10
CA HIS A 85 19.70 -8.39 0.66
C HIS A 85 19.56 -7.08 -0.15
N LEU A 86 18.79 -6.10 0.36
CA LEU A 86 18.61 -4.79 -0.27
C LEU A 86 19.84 -3.89 -0.13
N THR A 87 20.51 -3.92 1.02
CA THR A 87 21.70 -3.09 1.29
C THR A 87 22.99 -3.70 0.75
N ASN A 88 23.07 -5.03 0.71
CA ASN A 88 24.23 -5.79 0.24
C ASN A 88 23.82 -6.72 -0.92
N PRO A 89 23.44 -6.17 -2.08
CA PRO A 89 22.98 -6.98 -3.20
C PRO A 89 24.14 -7.82 -3.77
N PRO A 90 23.94 -9.13 -3.99
CA PRO A 90 25.01 -10.03 -4.44
C PRO A 90 25.57 -9.65 -5.83
N ASN A 91 24.77 -8.99 -6.66
CA ASN A 91 25.14 -8.59 -8.01
C ASN A 91 25.58 -7.12 -8.11
N GLY A 92 25.76 -6.43 -6.97
CA GLY A 92 26.10 -5.01 -6.90
C GLY A 92 25.02 -4.03 -7.37
N LYS A 93 23.87 -4.54 -7.87
CA LYS A 93 22.74 -3.72 -8.31
C LYS A 93 21.69 -3.60 -7.20
N PRO A 94 21.43 -2.39 -6.66
CA PRO A 94 20.39 -2.21 -5.65
C PRO A 94 19.00 -2.36 -6.28
N CYS A 95 18.10 -3.02 -5.57
CA CYS A 95 16.70 -3.13 -5.94
C CYS A 95 15.98 -1.85 -5.50
N GLN A 96 15.30 -1.15 -6.41
CA GLN A 96 14.64 0.11 -6.05
C GLN A 96 13.25 -0.11 -5.42
N PHE A 97 12.62 -1.25 -5.71
CA PHE A 97 11.29 -1.59 -5.21
C PHE A 97 11.18 -3.09 -5.00
N VAL A 98 10.83 -3.51 -3.79
CA VAL A 98 10.63 -4.91 -3.46
C VAL A 98 9.27 -5.11 -2.83
N MET A 99 8.53 -6.07 -3.36
CA MET A 99 7.21 -6.47 -2.88
C MET A 99 7.31 -7.86 -2.25
N GLU A 100 6.96 -7.97 -0.98
CA GLU A 100 6.75 -9.27 -0.38
C GLU A 100 5.46 -9.87 -0.95
N VAL A 101 5.55 -11.10 -1.46
CA VAL A 101 4.42 -11.89 -1.90
C VAL A 101 4.36 -13.16 -1.08
N THR A 102 3.19 -13.77 -0.95
CA THR A 102 3.05 -15.05 -0.27
C THR A 102 2.27 -16.03 -1.12
N ASN A 103 2.34 -17.33 -0.82
CA ASN A 103 1.57 -18.32 -1.55
C ASN A 103 0.07 -18.05 -1.38
N LYS A 104 -0.64 -18.05 -2.51
CA LYS A 104 -2.09 -17.84 -2.58
C LYS A 104 -2.83 -19.05 -2.01
N THR A 105 -3.84 -18.79 -1.20
CA THR A 105 -4.74 -19.79 -0.63
C THR A 105 -6.16 -19.62 -1.18
N HIS A 106 -7.03 -20.60 -0.94
CA HIS A 106 -8.45 -20.49 -1.31
C HIS A 106 -9.20 -19.36 -0.57
N ALA A 107 -8.64 -18.84 0.54
CA ALA A 107 -9.19 -17.67 1.23
C ALA A 107 -8.89 -16.36 0.49
N ASP A 108 -7.86 -16.32 -0.37
CA ASP A 108 -7.40 -15.12 -1.06
C ASP A 108 -8.13 -14.93 -2.40
N VAL A 109 -9.46 -14.83 -2.33
CA VAL A 109 -10.33 -14.72 -3.50
C VAL A 109 -10.35 -13.28 -4.06
N LYS A 110 -10.06 -12.30 -3.21
CA LYS A 110 -9.98 -10.86 -3.53
C LYS A 110 -8.59 -10.34 -3.16
N GLY A 111 -8.09 -9.40 -3.97
CA GLY A 111 -6.81 -8.75 -3.77
C GLY A 111 -5.99 -8.71 -5.04
N GLU A 112 -4.68 -8.65 -4.88
CA GLU A 112 -3.75 -8.33 -5.95
C GLU A 112 -2.70 -9.43 -6.10
N THR A 113 -2.27 -9.65 -7.33
CA THR A 113 -1.18 -10.59 -7.65
C THR A 113 -0.11 -9.86 -8.45
N LEU A 114 1.13 -10.28 -8.24
CA LEU A 114 2.24 -9.80 -9.04
C LEU A 114 2.27 -10.55 -10.38
N THR A 115 2.44 -9.82 -11.47
CA THR A 115 2.53 -10.35 -12.83
C THR A 115 3.70 -9.72 -13.58
N GLN A 116 4.09 -10.32 -14.70
CA GLN A 116 5.06 -9.74 -15.60
C GLN A 116 4.36 -9.33 -16.89
N TYR A 117 4.53 -8.07 -17.29
CA TYR A 117 3.95 -7.51 -18.49
C TYR A 117 4.95 -6.56 -19.14
N GLU A 118 5.20 -6.72 -20.45
CA GLU A 118 6.19 -5.94 -21.21
C GLU A 118 7.60 -5.92 -20.56
N GLY A 119 8.03 -7.06 -20.02
CA GLY A 119 9.34 -7.21 -19.39
C GLY A 119 9.49 -6.57 -18.01
N LYS A 120 8.45 -5.92 -17.49
CA LYS A 120 8.42 -5.32 -16.14
C LYS A 120 7.43 -6.03 -15.22
N LEU A 121 7.70 -5.97 -13.93
CA LEU A 121 6.76 -6.41 -12.91
C LEU A 121 5.62 -5.39 -12.81
N ARG A 122 4.37 -5.89 -12.77
CA ARG A 122 3.16 -5.08 -12.56
C ARG A 122 2.27 -5.75 -11.52
N LEU A 123 1.67 -4.90 -10.69
CA LEU A 123 0.62 -5.33 -9.78
C LEU A 123 -0.69 -5.39 -10.54
N MET A 124 -1.37 -6.52 -10.46
CA MET A 124 -2.66 -6.72 -11.11
C MET A 124 -3.72 -6.96 -10.04
N GLU A 125 -4.72 -6.08 -10.02
CA GLU A 125 -5.89 -6.24 -9.17
C GLU A 125 -6.88 -7.20 -9.81
N ILE A 126 -7.28 -8.25 -9.08
CA ILE A 126 -8.18 -9.29 -9.60
C ILE A 126 -9.54 -8.70 -9.99
N ALA A 127 -10.00 -7.65 -9.30
CA ALA A 127 -11.29 -6.99 -9.57
C ALA A 127 -11.32 -6.23 -10.91
N GLN A 128 -10.16 -5.84 -11.45
CA GLN A 128 -10.05 -5.11 -12.71
C GLN A 128 -9.98 -6.04 -13.93
N VAL A 129 -9.84 -7.34 -13.71
CA VAL A 129 -9.78 -8.32 -14.79
C VAL A 129 -11.18 -8.47 -15.43
N PRO A 130 -11.27 -8.51 -16.78
CA PRO A 130 -12.54 -8.74 -17.46
C PRO A 130 -13.25 -10.00 -16.95
N LYS A 131 -14.58 -9.93 -16.82
CA LYS A 131 -15.40 -11.01 -16.23
C LYS A 131 -15.18 -12.38 -16.88
N ALA A 132 -14.85 -12.42 -18.17
CA ALA A 132 -14.54 -13.65 -18.90
C ALA A 132 -13.33 -14.42 -18.34
N TYR A 133 -12.39 -13.73 -17.70
CA TYR A 133 -11.14 -14.31 -17.16
C TYR A 133 -11.09 -14.29 -15.62
N ALA A 134 -12.14 -13.80 -14.96
CA ALA A 134 -12.16 -13.63 -13.50
C ALA A 134 -11.94 -14.94 -12.74
N ASP A 135 -12.49 -16.05 -13.24
CA ASP A 135 -12.33 -17.36 -12.58
C ASP A 135 -10.92 -17.95 -12.76
N GLU A 136 -10.25 -17.59 -13.85
CA GLU A 136 -8.84 -17.93 -14.04
C GLU A 136 -7.95 -17.20 -13.03
N CYS A 137 -8.26 -15.93 -12.76
CA CYS A 137 -7.55 -15.12 -11.77
C CYS A 137 -7.81 -15.59 -10.33
N LYS A 138 -8.97 -16.18 -10.05
CA LYS A 138 -9.24 -16.83 -8.75
C LYS A 138 -8.47 -18.14 -8.58
N SER A 139 -8.14 -18.82 -9.67
CA SER A 139 -7.44 -20.11 -9.62
C SER A 139 -6.05 -20.01 -9.00
N VAL A 140 -5.88 -20.69 -7.86
CA VAL A 140 -4.59 -20.84 -7.15
C VAL A 140 -3.54 -21.60 -7.97
N SER A 141 -3.97 -22.33 -8.99
CA SER A 141 -3.06 -23.08 -9.88
C SER A 141 -2.36 -22.18 -10.91
N LYS A 142 -3.07 -21.16 -11.42
CA LYS A 142 -2.55 -20.17 -12.38
C LYS A 142 -1.78 -19.07 -11.66
N PHE A 143 -2.41 -18.45 -10.67
CA PHE A 143 -1.79 -17.40 -9.85
C PHE A 143 -1.47 -17.96 -8.47
N LYS A 144 -0.20 -18.33 -8.28
CA LYS A 144 0.29 -19.01 -7.07
C LYS A 144 0.69 -18.05 -5.94
N ILE A 145 0.81 -16.77 -6.25
CA ILE A 145 1.30 -15.75 -5.32
C ILE A 145 0.24 -14.67 -5.08
N PHE A 146 0.36 -13.98 -3.95
CA PHE A 146 -0.55 -12.94 -3.49
C PHE A 146 0.25 -11.80 -2.87
N ASN A 147 -0.11 -10.54 -3.15
CA ASN A 147 0.54 -9.36 -2.58
C ASN A 147 0.25 -9.25 -1.07
N THR A 148 1.28 -9.14 -0.23
CA THR A 148 1.09 -8.95 1.22
C THR A 148 0.91 -7.48 1.60
N ASN A 149 1.14 -6.57 0.65
CA ASN A 149 1.26 -5.13 0.84
C ASN A 149 2.37 -4.72 1.84
N ASN A 150 3.40 -5.57 1.98
CA ASN A 150 4.66 -5.20 2.63
C ASN A 150 5.68 -4.84 1.55
N LEU A 151 6.07 -3.58 1.51
CA LEU A 151 6.84 -3.00 0.41
C LEU A 151 8.13 -2.36 0.92
N TRP A 152 9.23 -2.62 0.24
CA TRP A 152 10.52 -1.98 0.50
C TRP A 152 10.87 -1.09 -0.68
N ILE A 153 11.03 0.20 -0.44
CA ILE A 153 11.13 1.19 -1.52
C ILE A 153 12.34 2.09 -1.28
N SER A 154 13.18 2.24 -2.29
CA SER A 154 14.36 3.10 -2.22
C SER A 154 13.98 4.58 -2.17
N LEU A 155 14.47 5.29 -1.16
CA LEU A 155 14.21 6.72 -0.96
C LEU A 155 14.75 7.57 -2.12
N THR A 156 15.97 7.27 -2.58
CA THR A 156 16.61 7.98 -3.68
C THR A 156 15.87 7.75 -5.00
N ALA A 157 15.34 6.54 -5.23
CA ALA A 157 14.52 6.24 -6.39
C ALA A 157 13.18 6.99 -6.36
N VAL A 158 12.50 7.04 -5.21
CA VAL A 158 11.26 7.83 -5.04
C VAL A 158 11.52 9.29 -5.37
N LYS A 159 12.58 9.89 -4.82
CA LYS A 159 12.94 11.29 -5.12
C LYS A 159 13.13 11.52 -6.62
N ARG A 160 13.98 10.70 -7.26
CA ARG A 160 14.28 10.80 -8.70
C ARG A 160 13.02 10.69 -9.56
N LEU A 161 12.19 9.68 -9.31
CA LEU A 161 10.99 9.42 -10.11
C LEU A 161 9.93 10.51 -9.88
N GLN A 162 9.80 11.02 -8.65
CA GLN A 162 8.85 12.08 -8.33
C GLN A 162 9.27 13.43 -8.95
N GLU A 163 10.55 13.78 -8.91
CA GLU A 163 11.09 15.00 -9.58
C GLU A 163 10.89 14.96 -11.10
N GLN A 164 10.92 13.76 -11.69
CA GLN A 164 10.70 13.53 -13.12
C GLN A 164 9.22 13.35 -13.48
N ASN A 165 8.30 13.34 -12.51
CA ASN A 165 6.89 12.95 -12.69
C ASN A 165 6.74 11.60 -13.42
N ALA A 166 7.63 10.65 -13.16
CA ALA A 166 7.73 9.36 -13.84
C ALA A 166 7.04 8.21 -13.08
N ILE A 167 6.43 8.49 -11.93
CA ILE A 167 5.65 7.49 -11.18
C ILE A 167 4.28 7.35 -11.86
N ASP A 168 4.13 6.27 -12.62
CA ASP A 168 2.87 5.86 -13.22
C ASP A 168 2.19 4.79 -12.35
N MET A 169 0.88 4.96 -12.13
CA MET A 169 0.02 4.08 -11.33
C MET A 169 -1.36 4.00 -11.97
N GLU A 170 -1.93 2.81 -12.03
CA GLU A 170 -3.30 2.59 -12.48
C GLU A 170 -4.31 3.28 -11.55
N ILE A 171 -5.27 3.97 -12.14
CA ILE A 171 -6.38 4.62 -11.41
C ILE A 171 -7.42 3.56 -11.06
N ILE A 172 -7.75 3.48 -9.78
CA ILE A 172 -8.82 2.64 -9.24
C ILE A 172 -10.08 3.49 -9.15
N VAL A 173 -11.14 3.07 -9.83
CA VAL A 173 -12.44 3.73 -9.82
C VAL A 173 -13.34 3.02 -8.82
N ASN A 174 -13.56 3.63 -7.66
CA ASN A 174 -14.36 3.08 -6.57
C ASN A 174 -15.74 3.76 -6.50
N PRO A 175 -16.80 3.14 -7.03
CA PRO A 175 -18.16 3.67 -6.89
C PRO A 175 -18.66 3.47 -5.46
N LYS A 176 -19.18 4.55 -4.85
CA LYS A 176 -19.85 4.50 -3.54
C LYS A 176 -21.19 5.23 -3.58
N THR A 177 -22.04 4.94 -2.61
CA THR A 177 -23.29 5.67 -2.38
C THR A 177 -23.19 6.32 -1.01
N LEU A 178 -23.37 7.64 -0.96
CA LEU A 178 -23.34 8.41 0.29
C LEU A 178 -24.66 8.28 1.05
N ASP A 179 -24.62 8.61 2.34
CA ASP A 179 -25.79 8.69 3.20
C ASP A 179 -26.72 9.78 2.65
N GLY A 180 -27.90 9.36 2.14
CA GLY A 180 -28.79 10.21 1.33
C GLY A 180 -29.00 9.73 -0.11
N GLY A 181 -28.35 8.62 -0.51
CA GLY A 181 -28.60 7.95 -1.79
C GLY A 181 -27.85 8.56 -2.98
N LEU A 182 -26.96 9.53 -2.74
CA LEU A 182 -26.16 10.14 -3.80
C LEU A 182 -25.06 9.18 -4.26
N ASN A 183 -25.06 8.83 -5.54
CA ASN A 183 -24.00 8.02 -6.13
C ASN A 183 -22.77 8.88 -6.45
N VAL A 184 -21.62 8.40 -6.00
CA VAL A 184 -20.34 9.09 -6.14
C VAL A 184 -19.25 8.14 -6.62
N ILE A 185 -18.19 8.73 -7.16
CA ILE A 185 -16.99 8.06 -7.61
C ILE A 185 -15.82 8.57 -6.78
N GLN A 186 -14.99 7.64 -6.32
CA GLN A 186 -13.70 7.88 -5.69
C GLN A 186 -12.63 7.37 -6.64
N LEU A 187 -11.67 8.23 -6.97
CA LEU A 187 -10.48 7.87 -7.74
C LEU A 187 -9.34 7.66 -6.76
N GLU A 188 -8.80 6.44 -6.73
CA GLU A 188 -7.75 6.03 -5.83
C GLU A 188 -6.57 5.45 -6.61
N THR A 189 -5.41 5.35 -5.95
CA THR A 189 -4.24 4.64 -6.48
C THR A 189 -3.67 3.71 -5.41
N ALA A 190 -3.14 2.56 -5.82
CA ALA A 190 -2.47 1.63 -4.93
C ALA A 190 -0.97 1.91 -4.87
N VAL A 191 -0.39 1.88 -3.67
CA VAL A 191 1.06 2.06 -3.47
C VAL A 191 1.87 1.00 -4.24
N GLY A 192 1.41 -0.25 -4.26
CA GLY A 192 2.09 -1.34 -4.96
C GLY A 192 2.05 -1.21 -6.49
N ALA A 193 1.11 -0.45 -7.07
CA ALA A 193 1.00 -0.26 -8.52
C ALA A 193 2.23 0.47 -9.11
N ALA A 194 2.91 1.27 -8.28
CA ALA A 194 4.08 2.01 -8.71
C ALA A 194 5.28 1.12 -9.08
N ILE A 195 5.28 -0.17 -8.73
CA ILE A 195 6.39 -1.13 -8.96
C ILE A 195 6.92 -1.14 -10.41
N LYS A 196 6.06 -0.86 -11.41
CA LYS A 196 6.40 -0.79 -12.84
C LYS A 196 7.28 0.42 -13.21
N SER A 197 7.24 1.46 -12.39
CA SER A 197 7.95 2.72 -12.59
C SER A 197 9.38 2.66 -12.05
N PHE A 198 9.68 1.68 -11.18
CA PHE A 198 10.99 1.46 -10.59
C PHE A 198 11.85 0.51 -11.43
N GLU A 199 13.17 0.66 -11.32
CA GLU A 199 14.13 -0.25 -11.93
C GLU A 199 14.57 -1.31 -10.93
N ASN A 200 14.97 -2.48 -11.43
CA ASN A 200 15.37 -3.63 -10.61
C ASN A 200 14.31 -4.00 -9.55
N SER A 201 13.03 -3.94 -9.93
CA SER A 201 11.93 -4.36 -9.06
C SER A 201 11.98 -5.86 -8.81
N LEU A 202 11.66 -6.30 -7.59
CA LEU A 202 11.74 -7.70 -7.17
C LEU A 202 10.51 -8.12 -6.37
N GLY A 203 10.01 -9.34 -6.63
CA GLY A 203 9.04 -10.01 -5.76
C GLY A 203 9.76 -11.06 -4.90
N ILE A 204 9.59 -11.00 -3.58
CA ILE A 204 10.15 -12.01 -2.66
C ILE A 204 9.01 -12.85 -2.08
N ASN A 205 9.06 -14.16 -2.27
CA ASN A 205 8.09 -15.05 -1.64
C ASN A 205 8.43 -15.25 -0.16
N VAL A 206 7.58 -14.75 0.71
CA VAL A 206 7.72 -14.79 2.16
C VAL A 206 6.79 -15.82 2.80
N PRO A 207 7.16 -16.41 3.95
CA PRO A 207 6.28 -17.30 4.67
C PRO A 207 4.98 -16.58 5.06
N ARG A 208 3.87 -17.33 5.05
CA ARG A 208 2.54 -16.81 5.35
C ARG A 208 2.43 -16.17 6.74
N SER A 209 3.33 -16.51 7.67
CA SER A 209 3.43 -15.87 8.99
C SER A 209 3.63 -14.36 8.94
N ARG A 210 4.15 -13.81 7.82
CA ARG A 210 4.33 -12.37 7.58
C ARG A 210 3.08 -11.68 7.00
N PHE A 211 2.04 -12.45 6.69
CA PHE A 211 0.78 -11.97 6.15
C PHE A 211 -0.40 -12.51 6.95
N LEU A 212 -0.73 -11.78 8.01
CA LEU A 212 -1.83 -12.04 8.94
C LEU A 212 -2.76 -10.82 8.99
N PRO A 213 -3.45 -10.50 7.88
CA PRO A 213 -4.37 -9.37 7.83
C PRO A 213 -5.57 -9.61 8.75
N VAL A 214 -6.11 -8.53 9.30
CA VAL A 214 -7.25 -8.55 10.19
C VAL A 214 -8.33 -7.60 9.66
N ASN A 215 -9.23 -8.14 8.85
CA ASN A 215 -10.25 -7.37 8.15
C ASN A 215 -11.65 -7.53 8.77
N THR A 216 -11.90 -8.64 9.45
CA THR A 216 -13.20 -8.94 10.07
C THR A 216 -13.07 -9.15 11.57
N THR A 217 -14.20 -9.04 12.28
CA THR A 217 -14.27 -9.37 13.71
C THR A 217 -13.94 -10.84 13.99
N SER A 218 -14.22 -11.73 13.03
CA SER A 218 -13.82 -13.14 13.09
C SER A 218 -12.29 -13.29 13.03
N ASP A 219 -11.61 -12.51 12.17
CA ASP A 219 -10.13 -12.50 12.11
C ASP A 219 -9.53 -12.00 13.43
N LEU A 220 -10.11 -10.97 14.04
CA LEU A 220 -9.71 -10.47 15.35
C LEU A 220 -9.81 -11.56 16.42
N LEU A 221 -10.92 -12.31 16.44
CA LEU A 221 -11.13 -13.38 17.41
C LEU A 221 -10.14 -14.54 17.21
N LEU A 222 -9.89 -14.93 15.96
CA LEU A 222 -8.89 -15.95 15.62
C LEU A 222 -7.50 -15.53 16.07
N GLN A 223 -7.10 -14.28 15.86
CA GLN A 223 -5.82 -13.78 16.36
C GLN A 223 -5.75 -13.78 17.88
N TYR A 224 -6.82 -13.34 18.55
CA TYR A 224 -6.88 -13.30 20.01
C TYR A 224 -6.78 -14.70 20.64
N THR A 225 -7.42 -15.70 20.02
CA THR A 225 -7.45 -17.08 20.51
C THR A 225 -6.19 -17.88 20.16
N CYS A 226 -5.66 -17.73 18.93
CA CYS A 226 -4.45 -18.43 18.49
C CYS A 226 -3.15 -17.82 19.04
N LYS A 227 -3.06 -16.48 19.23
CA LYS A 227 -1.84 -15.82 19.74
C LYS A 227 -1.70 -15.82 21.27
N LYS A 228 -2.66 -16.35 22.05
CA LYS A 228 -2.48 -16.55 23.51
C LYS A 228 -1.30 -17.47 23.88
N LYS A 229 -0.64 -18.13 22.91
CA LYS A 229 0.60 -18.90 23.10
C LYS A 229 1.91 -18.13 22.81
N SER A 230 1.88 -16.88 22.33
CA SER A 230 3.08 -16.08 22.06
C SER A 230 2.93 -14.66 22.61
N LYS A 231 3.69 -14.33 23.66
CA LYS A 231 3.68 -13.04 24.35
C LYS A 231 4.35 -11.93 23.52
N VAL A 232 3.75 -11.50 22.41
CA VAL A 232 4.17 -10.27 21.72
C VAL A 232 2.93 -9.52 21.22
N PHE A 233 2.45 -8.59 22.05
CA PHE A 233 1.55 -7.53 21.61
C PHE A 233 2.40 -6.26 21.46
N THR A 234 2.72 -5.87 20.23
CA THR A 234 3.24 -4.53 19.96
C THR A 234 2.06 -3.64 19.65
N LYS A 235 1.86 -2.59 20.46
CA LYS A 235 0.86 -1.55 20.19
C LYS A 235 1.36 -0.74 19.00
N ILE A 236 0.84 -1.01 17.80
CA ILE A 236 1.17 -0.24 16.60
C ILE A 236 0.04 0.78 16.41
N SER A 237 0.37 2.06 16.62
CA SER A 237 -0.40 3.20 16.13
C SER A 237 0.15 3.61 14.76
N PRO A 238 -0.64 4.24 13.86
CA PRO A 238 -0.09 4.83 12.64
C PRO A 238 0.96 5.86 13.06
N SER A 239 2.22 5.53 12.81
CA SER A 239 3.38 6.25 13.33
C SER A 239 4.56 5.99 12.40
N ILE A 240 5.32 7.05 12.11
CA ILE A 240 6.64 6.92 11.49
C ILE A 240 7.56 6.46 12.62
N VAL A 241 8.04 5.22 12.54
CA VAL A 241 8.98 4.72 13.55
C VAL A 241 10.38 4.78 12.95
N LEU A 242 11.17 5.71 13.50
CA LEU A 242 12.59 5.82 13.17
C LEU A 242 13.35 4.65 13.81
N PHE A 243 13.90 3.78 12.97
CA PHE A 243 14.85 2.77 13.43
C PHE A 243 16.29 3.31 13.30
N PRO A 244 17.20 2.92 14.21
CA PRO A 244 18.62 3.28 14.11
C PRO A 244 19.32 2.65 12.89
N LEU A 245 18.67 1.71 12.21
CA LEU A 245 19.13 1.08 10.97
C LEU A 245 18.80 1.98 9.73
N ASN A 246 19.41 1.69 8.57
CA ASN A 246 19.33 2.50 7.33
C ASN A 246 17.94 2.51 6.62
N PHE A 247 16.85 2.34 7.37
CA PHE A 247 15.50 2.37 6.82
C PHE A 247 14.52 3.10 7.75
N ILE A 248 13.34 3.41 7.20
CA ILE A 248 12.22 4.01 7.93
C ILE A 248 11.03 3.05 7.84
N LEU A 249 10.38 2.80 8.98
CA LEU A 249 9.12 2.07 8.99
C LEU A 249 7.96 3.06 8.85
N PHE A 250 7.20 2.92 7.76
CA PHE A 250 5.91 3.54 7.55
C PHE A 250 4.81 2.52 7.76
N THR A 251 3.89 2.81 8.69
CA THR A 251 2.70 1.98 8.93
C THR A 251 1.45 2.79 8.64
N PHE A 252 0.59 2.29 7.75
CA PHE A 252 -0.70 2.92 7.43
C PHE A 252 -1.87 2.01 7.81
N TYR A 253 -3.01 2.63 8.12
CA TYR A 253 -4.27 1.91 8.33
C TYR A 253 -4.89 1.58 6.98
N THR A 254 -4.95 0.30 6.61
CA THR A 254 -5.88 -0.22 5.59
C THR A 254 -7.29 -0.14 6.15
N ALA A 255 -8.00 0.92 5.78
CA ALA A 255 -9.43 0.74 5.61
C ALA A 255 -9.54 0.01 4.28
N ALA A 256 -9.62 -1.32 4.32
CA ALA A 256 -10.14 -2.04 3.17
C ALA A 256 -11.51 -1.42 2.89
N SER A 257 -11.57 -0.53 1.90
CA SER A 257 -12.81 0.01 1.38
C SER A 257 -13.50 -1.14 0.69
N TYR A 258 -14.28 -1.90 1.46
CA TYR A 258 -15.33 -2.76 0.95
C TYR A 258 -16.63 -1.96 0.85
#